data_AF-A0A7W2G0V9-F1
#
_entry.id   AF-A0A7W2G0V9-F1
#
_cell.length_a   1.000
_cell.length_b   1.000
_cell.length_c   1.000
_cell.angle_alpha   90.00
_cell.angle_beta   90.00
_cell.angle_gamma   90.00
#
_symmetry.space_group_name_H-M   'P 1'
#
loop_
_entity.id
_entity.type
_entity.pdbx_description
1 polymer ?
#
loop_
_entity_poly.entity_id
_entity_poly.type
_entity_poly.pdbx_seq_one_letter_code
_entity_poly.pdbx_strand_id
1 'polypeptide(L)'
;MNLRENPNANSKIVGTIKSNEFVYVFDDADANWFMVDYPKTDTESLHGNIHKSRVVLLENFLALKQDFISDNEVHLTTKNIKIVVKGEPFDYKKNKAKFKKVKNKKVDYVEEFYNNQLVWGTDFTIPKSHYKSIEVTYNKSKTVLPAKIIENLFNVSIGQTTAYFDAKTEELYLISLNSDGAGAYYCLFVFEKGIFKQRKVIMPF
;
A
#
# COMPACT_ATOMS: atom_id res chain seq x y z
N MET A 1 -1.41 21.14 0.54
CA MET A 1 -0.66 21.20 -0.74
C MET A 1 -1.68 21.15 -1.86
N ASN A 2 -1.50 21.95 -2.92
CA ASN A 2 -2.46 22.01 -4.01
C ASN A 2 -2.09 21.00 -5.10
N LEU A 3 -3.07 20.21 -5.51
CA LEU A 3 -3.01 19.35 -6.67
C LEU A 3 -3.53 20.13 -7.88
N ARG A 4 -2.79 20.12 -8.99
CA ARG A 4 -3.09 20.95 -10.15
C ARG A 4 -3.38 20.11 -11.38
N GLU A 5 -4.24 20.64 -12.25
CA GLU A 5 -4.62 19.96 -13.50
C GLU A 5 -3.41 19.72 -14.42
N ASN A 6 -2.51 20.71 -14.53
CA ASN A 6 -1.28 20.63 -15.33
C ASN A 6 -0.04 20.92 -14.46
N PRO A 7 1.18 20.52 -14.89
CA PRO A 7 2.45 20.77 -14.18
C PRO A 7 2.89 22.24 -14.27
N ASN A 8 2.05 23.14 -13.75
CA ASN A 8 2.22 24.58 -13.82
C ASN A 8 1.61 25.25 -12.58
N ALA A 9 2.36 26.15 -11.95
CA ALA A 9 1.93 26.86 -10.73
C ALA A 9 0.67 27.73 -10.91
N ASN A 10 0.35 28.13 -12.14
CA ASN A 10 -0.85 28.91 -12.48
C ASN A 10 -2.01 28.03 -12.95
N SER A 11 -1.81 26.72 -13.10
CA SER A 11 -2.88 25.80 -13.49
C SER A 11 -3.98 25.72 -12.44
N LYS A 12 -5.21 25.43 -12.88
CA LYS A 12 -6.37 25.16 -12.04
C LYS A 12 -6.03 24.14 -10.94
N ILE A 13 -6.51 24.42 -9.72
CA ILE A 13 -6.41 23.51 -8.59
C ILE A 13 -7.57 22.49 -8.69
N VAL A 14 -7.24 21.21 -8.73
CA VAL A 14 -8.21 20.10 -8.82
C VAL A 14 -8.42 19.42 -7.47
N GLY A 15 -7.56 19.69 -6.49
CA GLY A 15 -7.70 19.16 -5.15
C GLY A 15 -6.65 19.68 -4.18
N THR A 16 -6.76 19.28 -2.92
CA THR A 16 -5.77 19.59 -1.89
C THR A 16 -5.44 18.37 -1.06
N ILE A 17 -4.16 18.18 -0.79
CA ILE A 17 -3.61 17.09 0.02
C ILE A 17 -3.03 17.70 1.31
N LYS A 18 -3.35 17.10 2.47
CA LYS A 18 -2.78 17.55 3.75
C LYS A 18 -1.30 17.18 3.84
N SER A 19 -0.54 17.88 4.67
CA SER A 19 0.84 17.49 4.95
C SER A 19 0.89 16.11 5.62
N ASN A 20 1.95 15.35 5.35
CA ASN A 20 2.18 13.99 5.86
C ASN A 20 1.16 12.93 5.36
N GLU A 21 0.50 13.21 4.24
CA GLU A 21 -0.25 12.18 3.50
C GLU A 21 0.66 11.46 2.50
N PHE A 22 0.29 10.23 2.14
CA PHE A 22 0.98 9.42 1.14
C PHE A 22 0.29 9.51 -0.20
N VAL A 23 1.08 9.62 -1.26
CA VAL A 23 0.64 9.64 -2.65
C VAL A 23 1.45 8.61 -3.43
N TYR A 24 0.85 8.07 -4.49
CA TYR A 24 1.60 7.35 -5.51
C TYR A 24 2.15 8.37 -6.50
N VAL A 25 3.44 8.30 -6.78
CA VAL A 25 4.12 9.16 -7.76
C VAL A 25 4.32 8.36 -9.03
N PHE A 26 3.92 8.92 -10.17
CA PHE A 26 4.21 8.36 -11.48
C PHE A 26 5.60 8.81 -11.94
N ASP A 27 6.27 7.96 -12.71
CA ASP A 27 7.48 8.34 -13.43
C ASP A 27 7.11 9.43 -14.44
N ASP A 28 7.62 10.65 -14.20
CA ASP A 28 7.30 11.83 -14.98
C ASP A 28 8.58 12.44 -15.57
N ALA A 29 8.48 12.85 -16.85
CA ALA A 29 9.55 13.54 -17.56
C ALA A 29 9.64 15.03 -17.18
N ASP A 30 8.62 15.59 -16.52
CA ASP A 30 8.65 16.99 -16.10
C ASP A 30 9.76 17.24 -15.06
N ALA A 31 10.47 18.36 -15.23
CA ALA A 31 11.60 18.71 -14.38
C ALA A 31 11.19 18.99 -12.92
N ASN A 32 10.05 19.64 -12.69
CA ASN A 32 9.67 20.25 -11.41
C ASN A 32 8.38 19.71 -10.80
N TRP A 33 7.63 18.89 -11.54
CA TRP A 33 6.34 18.36 -11.12
C TRP A 33 6.32 16.84 -11.12
N PHE A 34 5.50 16.29 -10.23
CA PHE A 34 5.10 14.90 -10.24
C PHE A 34 3.61 14.84 -10.55
N MET A 35 3.23 14.02 -11.52
CA MET A 35 1.88 13.47 -11.57
C MET A 35 1.71 12.47 -10.41
N VAL A 36 0.59 12.56 -9.69
CA VAL A 36 0.33 11.73 -8.52
C VAL A 36 -1.12 11.27 -8.45
N ASP A 37 -1.28 10.08 -7.87
CA ASP A 37 -2.56 9.57 -7.38
C ASP A 37 -2.61 9.62 -5.86
N TYR A 38 -3.70 10.17 -5.33
CA TYR A 38 -3.94 10.29 -3.90
C TYR A 38 -5.24 9.56 -3.52
N PRO A 39 -5.16 8.42 -2.80
CA PRO A 39 -6.34 7.69 -2.34
C PRO A 39 -6.95 8.45 -1.15
N LYS A 40 -8.00 9.21 -1.42
CA LYS A 40 -8.71 10.01 -0.43
C LYS A 40 -9.60 9.12 0.45
N THR A 41 -10.20 8.09 -0.14
CA THR A 41 -10.90 6.99 0.53
C THR A 41 -10.57 5.68 -0.18
N ASP A 42 -11.11 4.55 0.29
CA ASP A 42 -10.95 3.25 -0.38
C ASP A 42 -11.59 3.22 -1.79
N THR A 43 -12.47 4.17 -2.12
CA THR A 43 -13.23 4.24 -3.39
C THR A 43 -13.09 5.58 -4.13
N GLU A 44 -12.44 6.58 -3.52
CA GLU A 44 -12.21 7.89 -4.12
C GLU A 44 -10.72 8.20 -4.17
N SER A 45 -10.22 8.52 -5.37
CA SER A 45 -8.86 9.04 -5.57
C SER A 45 -8.91 10.43 -6.18
N LEU A 46 -7.92 11.26 -5.83
CA LEU A 46 -7.63 12.51 -6.53
C LEU A 46 -6.40 12.31 -7.42
N HIS A 47 -6.44 12.87 -8.62
CA HIS A 47 -5.37 12.80 -9.59
C HIS A 47 -4.91 14.21 -10.00
N GLY A 48 -3.62 14.39 -10.22
CA GLY A 48 -3.07 15.60 -10.83
C GLY A 48 -1.59 15.83 -10.49
N ASN A 49 -1.15 17.07 -10.63
CA ASN A 49 0.25 17.48 -10.55
C ASN A 49 0.57 18.17 -9.23
N ILE A 50 1.67 17.76 -8.59
CA ILE A 50 2.23 18.38 -7.39
C ILE A 50 3.69 18.78 -7.63
N HIS A 51 4.10 19.94 -7.13
CA HIS A 51 5.48 20.39 -7.27
C HIS A 51 6.43 19.50 -6.45
N LYS A 52 7.55 19.05 -7.05
CA LYS A 52 8.50 18.10 -6.43
C LYS A 52 9.01 18.56 -5.08
N SER A 53 9.18 19.86 -4.87
CA SER A 53 9.61 20.43 -3.58
C SER A 53 8.63 20.21 -2.41
N ARG A 54 7.45 19.62 -2.66
CA ARG A 54 6.42 19.31 -1.67
C ARG A 54 6.34 17.82 -1.34
N VAL A 55 7.11 16.98 -2.05
CA VAL A 55 7.08 15.52 -1.94
C VAL A 55 8.44 15.05 -1.44
N VAL A 56 8.42 14.11 -0.51
CA VAL A 56 9.60 13.34 -0.10
C VAL A 56 9.38 11.92 -0.61
N LEU A 57 10.26 11.46 -1.51
CA LEU A 57 10.20 10.09 -2.01
C LEU A 57 10.69 9.13 -0.91
N LEU A 58 9.93 8.07 -0.66
CA LEU A 58 10.28 7.09 0.38
C LEU A 58 11.60 6.37 0.07
N GLU A 59 11.96 6.26 -1.20
CA GLU A 59 13.23 5.70 -1.67
C GLU A 59 14.46 6.51 -1.25
N ASN A 60 14.28 7.77 -0.84
CA ASN A 60 15.38 8.59 -0.31
C ASN A 60 15.74 8.20 1.14
N PHE A 61 14.92 7.40 1.81
CA PHE A 61 15.20 6.89 3.14
C PHE A 61 16.07 5.62 3.11
N LEU A 62 16.52 5.16 4.27
CA LEU A 62 17.38 3.99 4.35
C LEU A 62 16.62 2.72 3.91
N ALA A 63 16.95 2.20 2.74
CA ALA A 63 16.42 0.92 2.27
C ALA A 63 16.86 -0.24 3.19
N LEU A 64 15.92 -1.11 3.54
CA LEU A 64 16.22 -2.37 4.21
C LEU A 64 16.71 -3.39 3.19
N LYS A 65 17.73 -4.16 3.58
CA LYS A 65 18.27 -5.23 2.75
C LYS A 65 17.33 -6.42 2.75
N GLN A 66 17.09 -6.98 1.57
CA GLN A 66 16.42 -8.26 1.44
C GLN A 66 17.42 -9.40 1.70
N ASP A 67 17.35 -9.98 2.91
CA ASP A 67 18.24 -11.07 3.32
C ASP A 67 17.72 -12.47 2.95
N PHE A 68 16.42 -12.59 2.73
CA PHE A 68 15.76 -13.82 2.31
C PHE A 68 14.54 -13.50 1.44
N ILE A 69 14.32 -14.28 0.39
CA ILE A 69 13.13 -14.21 -0.46
C ILE A 69 12.76 -15.61 -0.97
N SER A 70 11.47 -15.90 -0.93
CA SER A 70 10.81 -17.02 -1.59
C SER A 70 9.44 -16.55 -2.11
N ASP A 71 8.70 -17.45 -2.77
CA ASP A 71 7.35 -17.16 -3.26
C ASP A 71 6.38 -16.72 -2.15
N ASN A 72 6.62 -17.16 -0.91
CA ASN A 72 5.70 -17.00 0.21
C ASN A 72 6.32 -16.30 1.42
N GLU A 73 7.60 -15.91 1.39
CA GLU A 73 8.25 -15.28 2.54
C GLU A 73 9.37 -14.33 2.10
N VAL A 74 9.45 -13.16 2.73
CA VAL A 74 10.55 -12.19 2.53
C VAL A 74 11.01 -11.63 3.85
N HIS A 75 12.34 -11.52 4.02
CA HIS A 75 12.96 -10.92 5.20
C HIS A 75 13.68 -9.65 4.78
N LEU A 76 13.31 -8.53 5.40
CA LEU A 76 13.92 -7.22 5.17
C LEU A 76 14.61 -6.79 6.47
N THR A 77 15.89 -6.43 6.41
CA THR A 77 16.67 -6.13 7.62
C THR A 77 17.51 -4.86 7.47
N THR A 78 17.77 -4.21 8.60
CA THR A 78 18.84 -3.23 8.76
C THR A 78 19.16 -3.09 10.24
N LYS A 79 20.45 -3.07 10.62
CA LYS A 79 20.92 -2.88 12.01
C LYS A 79 20.05 -3.59 13.08
N ASN A 80 19.12 -2.86 13.68
CA ASN A 80 18.24 -3.21 14.80
C ASN A 80 16.78 -3.49 14.39
N ILE A 81 16.51 -3.56 13.09
CA ILE A 81 15.20 -3.73 12.47
C ILE A 81 15.19 -5.01 11.64
N LYS A 82 14.15 -5.82 11.82
CA LYS A 82 13.83 -6.97 10.96
C LYS A 82 12.34 -7.02 10.68
N ILE A 83 11.97 -7.11 9.40
CA ILE A 83 10.61 -7.38 8.96
C ILE A 83 10.59 -8.79 8.37
N VAL A 84 9.59 -9.58 8.75
CA VAL A 84 9.27 -10.85 8.10
C VAL A 84 7.84 -10.76 7.59
N VAL A 85 7.67 -10.92 6.28
CA VAL A 85 6.35 -10.95 5.64
C VAL A 85 6.14 -12.35 5.09
N LYS A 86 4.99 -12.94 5.42
CA LYS A 86 4.62 -14.29 4.98
C LYS A 86 3.27 -14.27 4.27
N GLY A 87 3.20 -14.98 3.16
CA GLY A 87 1.97 -15.32 2.44
C GLY A 87 1.68 -16.81 2.51
N GLU A 88 0.44 -17.19 2.20
CA GLU A 88 0.06 -18.59 2.04
C GLU A 88 -1.13 -18.73 1.06
N PRO A 89 -1.35 -19.94 0.51
CA PRO A 89 -2.53 -20.22 -0.30
C PRO A 89 -3.83 -19.90 0.44
N PHE A 90 -4.82 -19.37 -0.27
CA PHE A 90 -6.11 -19.03 0.30
C PHE A 90 -7.16 -20.12 0.03
N ASP A 91 -7.73 -20.68 1.09
CA ASP A 91 -8.84 -21.64 0.98
C ASP A 91 -10.17 -20.90 0.74
N TYR A 92 -10.47 -20.63 -0.54
CA TYR A 92 -11.70 -19.93 -0.92
C TYR A 92 -12.96 -20.72 -0.55
N LYS A 93 -12.96 -22.05 -0.70
CA LYS A 93 -14.16 -22.87 -0.43
C LYS A 93 -14.59 -22.72 1.04
N LYS A 94 -13.64 -22.77 1.96
CA LYS A 94 -13.88 -22.58 3.40
C LYS A 94 -14.29 -21.14 3.75
N ASN A 95 -13.84 -20.15 2.99
CA ASN A 95 -14.03 -18.74 3.31
C ASN A 95 -15.10 -18.03 2.47
N LYS A 96 -15.73 -18.71 1.51
CA LYS A 96 -16.70 -18.14 0.55
C LYS A 96 -17.82 -17.35 1.23
N ALA A 97 -18.34 -17.82 2.36
CA ALA A 97 -19.42 -17.16 3.09
C ALA A 97 -19.06 -15.77 3.66
N LYS A 98 -17.77 -15.44 3.73
CA LYS A 98 -17.28 -14.13 4.18
C LYS A 98 -17.26 -13.08 3.06
N PHE A 99 -17.39 -13.52 1.80
CA PHE A 99 -17.45 -12.63 0.64
C PHE A 99 -18.87 -12.12 0.43
N LYS A 100 -19.00 -10.81 0.15
CA LYS A 100 -20.28 -10.16 -0.17
C LYS A 100 -20.08 -9.19 -1.32
N LYS A 101 -20.97 -9.25 -2.32
CA LYS A 101 -21.01 -8.27 -3.42
C LYS A 101 -22.13 -7.27 -3.16
N VAL A 102 -21.82 -5.98 -3.30
CA VAL A 102 -22.77 -4.88 -3.08
C VAL A 102 -22.77 -4.01 -4.33
N LYS A 103 -23.95 -3.78 -4.90
CA LYS A 103 -24.09 -2.86 -6.04
C LYS A 103 -24.11 -1.42 -5.53
N ASN A 104 -23.16 -0.60 -6.00
CA ASN A 104 -23.14 0.81 -5.70
C ASN A 104 -24.16 1.53 -6.59
N LYS A 105 -25.24 2.02 -5.98
CA LYS A 105 -26.37 2.64 -6.70
C LYS A 105 -26.03 3.97 -7.37
N LYS A 106 -24.94 4.63 -7.00
CA LYS A 106 -24.59 5.97 -7.51
C LYS A 106 -23.76 5.93 -8.81
N VAL A 107 -23.05 4.83 -9.05
CA VAL A 107 -21.93 4.77 -10.01
C VAL A 107 -21.94 3.44 -10.79
N ASP A 108 -23.03 2.69 -10.70
CA ASP A 108 -23.34 1.43 -11.41
C ASP A 108 -22.22 0.38 -11.45
N TYR A 109 -21.35 0.38 -10.43
CA TYR A 109 -20.33 -0.65 -10.23
C TYR A 109 -20.65 -1.54 -9.02
N VAL A 110 -20.03 -2.72 -8.99
CA VAL A 110 -20.15 -3.68 -7.90
C VAL A 110 -18.91 -3.58 -7.02
N GLU A 111 -19.08 -3.58 -5.71
CA GLU A 111 -18.00 -3.70 -4.73
C GLU A 111 -18.01 -5.11 -4.15
N GLU A 112 -16.83 -5.67 -3.90
CA GLU A 112 -16.69 -6.94 -3.20
C GLU A 112 -16.08 -6.70 -1.80
N PHE A 113 -16.64 -7.36 -0.80
CA PHE A 113 -16.22 -7.24 0.59
C PHE A 113 -15.84 -8.59 1.15
N TYR A 114 -14.79 -8.63 1.99
CA TYR A 114 -14.40 -9.77 2.81
C TYR A 114 -14.41 -9.35 4.28
N ASN A 115 -15.18 -10.03 5.12
CA ASN A 115 -15.34 -9.66 6.54
C ASN A 115 -15.70 -8.16 6.74
N ASN A 116 -16.57 -7.65 5.87
CA ASN A 116 -17.05 -6.26 5.80
C ASN A 116 -15.95 -5.21 5.47
N GLN A 117 -14.84 -5.63 4.87
CA GLN A 117 -13.81 -4.73 4.33
C GLN A 117 -13.76 -4.84 2.82
N LEU A 118 -13.51 -3.73 2.10
CA LEU A 118 -13.36 -3.74 0.65
C LEU A 118 -12.24 -4.71 0.24
N VAL A 119 -12.50 -5.56 -0.73
CA VAL A 119 -11.54 -6.54 -1.24
C VAL A 119 -10.55 -5.89 -2.20
N TRP A 120 -9.28 -6.26 -2.07
CA TRP A 120 -8.21 -5.85 -2.98
C TRP A 120 -7.57 -7.06 -3.66
N GLY A 121 -7.26 -6.91 -4.95
CA GLY A 121 -6.46 -7.87 -5.71
C GLY A 121 -7.21 -9.03 -6.36
N THR A 122 -8.52 -9.18 -6.15
CA THR A 122 -9.27 -10.31 -6.73
C THR A 122 -9.75 -10.06 -8.15
N ASP A 123 -10.03 -8.81 -8.53
CA ASP A 123 -10.77 -8.48 -9.75
C ASP A 123 -12.03 -9.35 -9.92
N PHE A 124 -12.77 -9.55 -8.82
CA PHE A 124 -13.93 -10.45 -8.71
C PHE A 124 -13.69 -11.93 -9.03
N THR A 125 -12.43 -12.35 -9.19
CA THR A 125 -12.02 -13.75 -9.37
C THR A 125 -11.79 -14.45 -8.03
N ILE A 126 -11.54 -15.76 -8.07
CA ILE A 126 -11.27 -16.54 -6.86
C ILE A 126 -9.84 -16.23 -6.37
N PRO A 127 -9.66 -15.66 -5.16
CA PRO A 127 -8.33 -15.38 -4.64
C PRO A 127 -7.52 -16.65 -4.43
N LYS A 128 -6.23 -16.59 -4.77
CA LYS A 128 -5.29 -17.71 -4.70
C LYS A 128 -4.39 -17.64 -3.47
N SER A 129 -4.02 -16.45 -3.04
CA SER A 129 -3.11 -16.23 -1.90
C SER A 129 -3.57 -15.07 -1.02
N HIS A 130 -3.08 -15.05 0.21
CA HIS A 130 -3.27 -13.94 1.15
C HIS A 130 -2.05 -13.81 2.07
N TYR A 131 -1.96 -12.70 2.80
CA TYR A 131 -0.96 -12.56 3.86
C TYR A 131 -1.27 -13.48 5.03
N LYS A 132 -0.29 -14.25 5.45
CA LYS A 132 -0.30 -15.03 6.70
C LYS A 132 0.08 -14.16 7.90
N SER A 133 1.19 -13.42 7.78
CA SER A 133 1.65 -12.50 8.84
C SER A 133 2.56 -11.41 8.29
N ILE A 134 2.58 -10.28 9.00
CA ILE A 134 3.61 -9.24 8.89
C ILE A 134 4.15 -9.04 10.30
N GLU A 135 5.45 -9.26 10.47
CA GLU A 135 6.12 -9.24 11.76
C GLU A 135 7.26 -8.23 11.72
N VAL A 136 7.25 -7.26 12.62
CA VAL A 136 8.29 -6.23 12.72
C VAL A 136 9.00 -6.39 14.06
N THR A 137 10.32 -6.54 14.00
CA THR A 137 11.20 -6.48 15.17
C THR A 137 11.96 -5.16 15.14
N TYR A 138 11.82 -4.33 16.16
CA TYR A 138 12.51 -3.05 16.34
C TYR A 138 13.19 -3.05 17.72
N ASN A 139 14.51 -2.87 17.77
CA ASN A 139 15.27 -2.87 19.04
C ASN A 139 14.97 -4.09 19.93
N LYS A 140 14.89 -5.29 19.33
CA LYS A 140 14.54 -6.57 19.97
C LYS A 140 13.07 -6.75 20.37
N SER A 141 12.26 -5.69 20.31
CA SER A 141 10.80 -5.79 20.52
C SER A 141 10.13 -6.25 19.24
N LYS A 142 9.29 -7.28 19.34
CA LYS A 142 8.56 -7.86 18.21
C LYS A 142 7.08 -7.48 18.26
N THR A 143 6.58 -6.95 17.15
CA THR A 143 5.16 -6.65 16.90
C THR A 143 4.68 -7.52 15.74
N VAL A 144 3.52 -8.15 15.92
CA VAL A 144 2.83 -8.88 14.87
C VAL A 144 1.63 -8.05 14.45
N LEU A 145 1.49 -7.79 13.15
CA LEU A 145 0.37 -7.02 12.64
C LEU A 145 -0.95 -7.79 12.84
N PRO A 146 -2.01 -7.18 13.38
CA PRO A 146 -3.29 -7.86 13.53
C PRO A 146 -3.87 -8.31 12.18
N ALA A 147 -4.39 -9.54 12.11
CA ALA A 147 -4.92 -10.11 10.86
C ALA A 147 -6.00 -9.23 10.21
N LYS A 148 -6.80 -8.50 11.00
CA LYS A 148 -7.83 -7.57 10.51
C LYS A 148 -7.26 -6.50 9.57
N ILE A 149 -5.98 -6.13 9.72
CA ILE A 149 -5.31 -5.12 8.88
C ILE A 149 -4.87 -5.68 7.51
N ILE A 150 -4.91 -6.99 7.30
CA ILE A 150 -4.39 -7.62 6.06
C ILE A 150 -5.33 -8.67 5.45
N GLU A 151 -6.40 -9.07 6.15
CA GLU A 151 -7.29 -10.15 5.74
C GLU A 151 -8.07 -9.89 4.45
N ASN A 152 -8.18 -8.63 4.01
CA ASN A 152 -8.90 -8.22 2.81
C ASN A 152 -7.97 -7.98 1.60
N LEU A 153 -6.68 -8.29 1.74
CA LEU A 153 -5.67 -8.16 0.69
C LEU A 153 -5.36 -9.55 0.12
N PHE A 154 -5.69 -9.75 -1.15
CA PHE A 154 -5.56 -11.05 -1.82
C PHE A 154 -4.59 -10.98 -2.99
N ASN A 155 -4.22 -12.17 -3.48
CA ASN A 155 -3.33 -12.32 -4.62
C ASN A 155 -2.01 -11.57 -4.38
N VAL A 156 -1.45 -11.83 -3.18
CA VAL A 156 -0.27 -11.15 -2.66
C VAL A 156 0.99 -11.65 -3.36
N SER A 157 1.90 -10.74 -3.65
CA SER A 157 3.18 -11.01 -4.30
C SER A 157 4.31 -10.74 -3.31
N ILE A 158 4.57 -11.69 -2.41
CA ILE A 158 5.44 -11.47 -1.24
C ILE A 158 6.85 -10.99 -1.64
N GLY A 159 7.40 -11.53 -2.73
CA GLY A 159 8.71 -11.12 -3.25
C GLY A 159 8.78 -9.70 -3.83
N GLN A 160 7.65 -9.04 -4.05
CA GLN A 160 7.57 -7.64 -4.53
C GLN A 160 7.37 -6.67 -3.35
N THR A 161 8.04 -6.96 -2.24
CA THR A 161 7.95 -6.17 -1.00
C THR A 161 9.27 -5.51 -0.68
N THR A 162 9.26 -4.20 -0.49
CA THR A 162 10.43 -3.40 -0.11
C THR A 162 10.14 -2.63 1.18
N ALA A 163 11.18 -2.16 1.84
CA ALA A 163 11.00 -1.30 3.00
C ALA A 163 12.07 -0.22 3.13
N TYR A 164 11.67 0.91 3.69
CA TYR A 164 12.51 2.08 3.90
C TYR A 164 12.34 2.60 5.33
N PHE A 165 13.43 3.08 5.93
CA PHE A 165 13.44 3.57 7.31
C PHE A 165 13.91 5.03 7.39
N ASP A 166 13.05 5.88 7.95
CA ASP A 166 13.41 7.25 8.32
C ASP A 166 13.93 7.25 9.77
N ALA A 167 15.24 7.40 9.92
CA ALA A 167 15.89 7.46 11.23
C ALA A 167 15.54 8.73 12.03
N LYS A 168 15.06 9.79 11.38
CA LYS A 168 14.70 11.05 12.05
C LYS A 168 13.36 10.93 12.77
N THR A 169 12.38 10.29 12.14
CA THR A 169 11.04 10.08 12.73
C THR A 169 10.89 8.70 13.37
N GLU A 170 11.89 7.82 13.20
CA GLU A 170 11.83 6.40 13.58
C GLU A 170 10.65 5.67 12.91
N GLU A 171 10.31 6.07 11.67
CA GLU A 171 9.24 5.48 10.89
C GLU A 171 9.78 4.48 9.87
N LEU A 172 9.07 3.35 9.76
CA LEU A 172 9.33 2.27 8.84
C LEU A 172 8.17 2.18 7.84
N TYR A 173 8.51 2.22 6.57
CA TYR A 173 7.58 2.15 5.45
C TYR A 173 7.78 0.81 4.76
N LEU A 174 6.80 -0.09 4.86
CA LEU A 174 6.77 -1.37 4.18
C LEU A 174 5.82 -1.26 2.99
N ILE A 175 6.34 -1.48 1.79
CA ILE A 175 5.60 -1.34 0.54
C ILE A 175 5.53 -2.70 -0.13
N SER A 176 4.33 -3.15 -0.53
CA SER A 176 4.14 -4.33 -1.36
C SER A 176 3.37 -3.96 -2.62
N LEU A 177 3.89 -4.35 -3.78
CA LEU A 177 3.12 -4.42 -5.02
C LEU A 177 2.51 -5.81 -5.12
N ASN A 178 1.18 -5.89 -5.12
CA ASN A 178 0.45 -7.15 -5.16
C ASN A 178 -0.37 -7.24 -6.45
N SER A 179 -0.38 -8.41 -7.08
CA SER A 179 -1.30 -8.79 -8.15
C SER A 179 -1.12 -10.27 -8.51
N ASP A 180 -2.13 -10.87 -9.13
CA ASP A 180 -1.99 -12.10 -9.92
C ASP A 180 -2.47 -11.93 -11.39
N GLY A 181 -2.64 -10.68 -11.84
CA GLY A 181 -3.15 -10.32 -13.16
C GLY A 181 -3.44 -8.82 -13.31
N ALA A 182 -4.63 -8.49 -13.85
CA ALA A 182 -5.12 -7.12 -13.91
C ALA A 182 -5.47 -6.59 -12.51
N GLY A 183 -5.43 -5.27 -12.32
CA GLY A 183 -5.78 -4.63 -11.04
C GLY A 183 -4.68 -4.72 -9.97
N ALA A 184 -3.41 -4.59 -10.39
CA ALA A 184 -2.29 -4.52 -9.46
C ALA A 184 -2.46 -3.35 -8.48
N TYR A 185 -2.12 -3.57 -7.22
CA TYR A 185 -2.32 -2.60 -6.16
C TYR A 185 -1.09 -2.53 -5.26
N TYR A 186 -0.83 -1.33 -4.74
CA TYR A 186 0.20 -1.09 -3.75
C TYR A 186 -0.42 -1.06 -2.36
N CYS A 187 0.25 -1.71 -1.42
CA CYS A 187 0.02 -1.55 0.01
C CYS A 187 1.20 -0.85 0.65
N LEU A 188 0.93 0.21 1.39
CA LEU A 188 1.88 0.84 2.30
C LEU A 188 1.45 0.56 3.73
N PHE A 189 2.34 -0.03 4.53
CA PHE A 189 2.20 -0.16 5.97
C PHE A 189 3.25 0.72 6.64
N VAL A 190 2.79 1.56 7.58
CA VAL A 190 3.65 2.48 8.32
C VAL A 190 3.74 2.00 9.76
N PHE A 191 4.96 1.92 10.28
CA PHE A 191 5.24 1.61 11.67
C PHE A 191 6.07 2.73 12.27
N GLU A 192 5.78 3.11 13.51
CA GLU A 192 6.58 4.06 14.28
C GLU A 192 7.22 3.29 15.44
N LYS A 193 8.56 3.26 15.50
CA LYS A 193 9.32 2.49 16.50
C LYS A 193 8.90 1.01 16.58
N GLY A 194 8.56 0.42 15.43
CA GLY A 194 8.10 -0.96 15.31
C GLY A 194 6.64 -1.21 15.69
N ILE A 195 5.86 -0.17 16.01
CA ILE A 195 4.42 -0.26 16.28
C ILE A 195 3.63 0.18 15.06
N PHE A 196 2.62 -0.60 14.67
CA PHE A 196 1.78 -0.27 13.52
C PHE A 196 1.02 1.05 13.74
N LYS A 197 1.10 1.95 12.75
CA LYS A 197 0.49 3.28 12.77
C LYS A 197 -0.68 3.37 11.80
N GLN A 198 -0.46 2.98 10.55
CA GLN A 198 -1.50 3.05 9.52
C GLN A 198 -1.17 2.19 8.30
N ARG A 199 -2.21 1.91 7.51
CA ARG A 199 -2.14 1.29 6.20
C ARG A 199 -2.76 2.22 5.17
N LYS A 200 -2.16 2.29 3.98
CA LYS A 200 -2.77 2.85 2.77
C LYS A 200 -2.74 1.80 1.67
N VAL A 201 -3.80 1.76 0.87
CA VAL A 201 -3.91 0.88 -0.29
C VAL A 201 -4.30 1.73 -1.48
N ILE A 202 -3.68 1.49 -2.62
CA ILE A 202 -3.97 2.21 -3.85
C ILE A 202 -3.85 1.26 -5.04
N MET A 203 -4.76 1.41 -5.99
CA MET A 203 -4.62 0.89 -7.34
C MET A 203 -4.37 2.11 -8.22
N PRO A 204 -3.12 2.37 -8.65
CA PRO A 204 -2.82 3.50 -9.52
C PRO A 204 -3.53 3.34 -10.86
N PHE A 205 -4.00 4.46 -11.43
CA PHE A 205 -4.73 4.49 -12.70
C PHE A 205 -3.97 5.23 -13.80
#